data_AF-A0A1Z9X215-F1
#
_entry.id   AF-A0A1Z9X215-F1
#
_cell.length_a   1.000
_cell.length_b   1.000
_cell.length_c   1.000
_cell.angle_alpha   90.00
_cell.angle_beta   90.00
_cell.angle_gamma   90.00
#
_symmetry.space_group_name_H-M   'P 1'
#
loop_
_entity.id
_entity.type
_entity.pdbx_description
1 polymer ?
#
loop_
_entity_poly.entity_id
_entity_poly.type
_entity_poly.pdbx_seq_one_letter_code
_entity_poly.pdbx_strand_id
1 'polypeptide(L)'
;MRTRNTINFILDKYRAAGATNIIPSGSVRFISDFLSELPERWETYDREGLIKAVRETCELGVTKGKLKRQRDKDIKGYVYHILD
;
A
#
# COMPACT_ATOMS: atom_id res chain seq x y z
N MET A 1 5.37 18.17 -2.69
CA MET A 1 6.36 17.48 -3.53
C MET A 1 5.91 16.02 -3.67
N ARG A 2 5.63 15.54 -4.88
CA ARG A 2 5.17 14.15 -5.08
C ARG A 2 6.31 13.16 -4.81
N THR A 3 6.02 12.01 -4.20
CA THR A 3 7.04 11.00 -3.89
C THR A 3 7.63 10.38 -5.15
N ARG A 4 8.96 10.24 -5.20
CA ARG A 4 9.69 9.50 -6.26
C ARG A 4 9.75 8.00 -5.98
N ASN A 5 9.50 7.58 -4.73
CA ASN A 5 9.57 6.19 -4.30
C ASN A 5 8.32 5.83 -3.50
N THR A 6 7.25 5.52 -4.24
CA THR A 6 5.90 5.26 -3.72
C THR A 6 5.87 4.16 -2.66
N ILE A 7 6.62 3.07 -2.84
CA ILE A 7 6.63 1.98 -1.86
C ILE A 7 7.23 2.42 -0.52
N ASN A 8 8.37 3.13 -0.52
CA ASN A 8 8.94 3.62 0.74
C ASN A 8 7.99 4.57 1.44
N PHE A 9 7.42 5.50 0.68
CA PHE A 9 6.45 6.45 1.23
C PHE A 9 5.25 5.75 1.88
N ILE A 10 4.66 4.77 1.19
CA ILE A 10 3.54 4.00 1.73
C ILE A 10 3.98 3.27 3.01
N LEU A 11 5.13 2.56 3.00
CA LEU A 11 5.63 1.86 4.17
C LEU A 11 5.86 2.79 5.36
N ASP A 12 6.43 3.97 5.13
CA ASP A 12 6.70 4.96 6.17
C ASP A 12 5.40 5.46 6.81
N LYS A 13 4.36 5.74 6.00
CA LYS A 13 3.04 6.13 6.52
C LYS A 13 2.39 5.00 7.32
N TYR A 14 2.42 3.75 6.82
CA TYR A 14 1.87 2.60 7.54
C TYR A 14 2.60 2.35 8.87
N ARG A 15 3.94 2.44 8.88
CA ARG A 15 4.75 2.32 10.10
C ARG A 15 4.47 3.45 11.09
N ALA A 16 4.33 4.69 10.62
CA ALA A 16 3.97 5.83 11.46
C ALA A 16 2.57 5.66 12.11
N ALA A 17 1.67 4.93 11.45
CA ALA A 17 0.37 4.53 11.98
C ALA A 17 0.42 3.28 12.89
N GLY A 18 1.61 2.71 13.14
CA GLY A 18 1.79 1.50 13.94
C GLY A 18 1.36 0.20 13.24
N ALA A 19 1.13 0.23 11.93
CA ALA A 19 0.72 -0.96 11.19
C ALA A 19 1.90 -1.89 10.94
N THR A 20 1.68 -3.19 11.14
CA THR A 20 2.65 -4.26 10.83
C THR A 20 2.33 -4.98 9.53
N ASN A 21 1.16 -4.70 8.96
CA ASN A 21 0.65 -5.35 7.76
C ASN A 21 -0.17 -4.37 6.93
N ILE A 22 -0.25 -4.67 5.63
CA ILE A 22 -1.04 -3.91 4.66
C ILE A 22 -2.04 -4.87 4.00
N ILE A 23 -3.31 -4.49 4.01
CA ILE A 23 -4.40 -5.21 3.34
C ILE A 23 -4.99 -4.27 2.29
N PRO A 24 -4.65 -4.41 0.99
CA PRO A 24 -4.99 -3.42 -0.03
C PRO A 24 -6.47 -3.03 -0.11
N SER A 25 -7.39 -3.98 0.16
CA SER A 25 -8.83 -3.73 0.15
C SER A 25 -9.31 -2.85 1.32
N GLY A 26 -8.60 -2.88 2.45
CA GLY A 26 -8.85 -2.01 3.61
C GLY A 26 -8.03 -0.71 3.59
N SER A 27 -7.03 -0.64 2.72
CA SER A 27 -6.08 0.48 2.62
C SER A 27 -6.63 1.75 2.00
N VAL A 28 -7.79 1.72 1.33
CA VAL A 28 -8.26 2.85 0.51
C VAL A 28 -8.39 4.12 1.33
N ARG A 29 -9.12 4.07 2.45
CA ARG A 29 -9.34 5.25 3.30
C ARG A 29 -8.03 5.85 3.79
N PHE A 30 -7.11 4.99 4.24
CA PHE A 30 -5.79 5.42 4.71
C PHE A 30 -4.98 6.09 3.59
N ILE A 31 -4.99 5.53 2.39
CA ILE A 31 -4.24 6.06 1.24
C ILE A 31 -4.87 7.35 0.71
N SER A 32 -6.20 7.49 0.78
CA SER A 32 -6.92 8.69 0.38
C SER A 32 -6.43 9.94 1.11
N ASP A 33 -6.01 9.81 2.36
CA ASP A 33 -5.49 10.93 3.17
C ASP A 33 -4.13 11.47 2.65
N PHE A 34 -3.45 10.72 1.78
CA PHE A 34 -2.10 11.05 1.27
C PHE A 34 -2.03 11.19 -0.25
N LEU A 35 -3.16 11.30 -0.97
CA LEU A 35 -3.18 11.33 -2.44
C LEU A 35 -2.35 12.47 -3.04
N SER A 36 -2.32 13.64 -2.40
CA SER A 36 -1.53 14.80 -2.84
C SER A 36 -0.01 14.57 -2.76
N GLU A 37 0.44 13.60 -1.97
CA GLU A 37 1.85 13.20 -1.83
C GLU A 37 2.20 12.02 -2.77
N LEU A 38 1.21 11.32 -3.29
CA LEU A 38 1.33 10.16 -4.17
C LEU A 38 1.41 10.57 -5.66
N PRO A 39 1.69 9.62 -6.59
CA PRO A 39 1.68 9.91 -8.01
C PRO A 39 0.33 10.47 -8.48
N GLU A 40 0.36 11.53 -9.29
CA GLU A 40 -0.82 12.30 -9.76
C GLU A 40 -1.97 11.46 -10.26
N ARG A 41 -1.66 10.42 -11.04
CA ARG A 41 -2.67 9.51 -11.58
C ARG A 41 -3.56 8.88 -10.49
N TRP A 42 -3.08 8.71 -9.26
CA TRP A 42 -3.85 8.12 -8.16
C TRP A 42 -4.99 9.01 -7.69
N GLU A 43 -4.91 10.34 -7.87
CA GLU A 43 -6.01 11.26 -7.53
C GLU A 43 -7.24 11.04 -8.39
N THR A 44 -7.06 10.52 -9.61
CA THR A 44 -8.15 10.19 -10.54
C THR A 44 -8.67 8.76 -10.38
N TYR A 45 -8.05 7.95 -9.53
CA TYR A 45 -8.47 6.56 -9.35
C TYR A 45 -9.73 6.48 -8.50
N ASP A 46 -10.65 5.64 -8.96
CA ASP A 46 -11.77 5.19 -8.15
C ASP A 46 -11.28 4.20 -7.07
N ARG A 47 -12.23 3.72 -6.26
CA ARG A 47 -11.93 2.78 -5.18
C ARG A 47 -11.17 1.54 -5.67
N GLU A 48 -11.58 0.96 -6.79
CA GLU A 48 -10.95 -0.26 -7.30
C GLU A 48 -9.55 0.01 -7.87
N GLY A 49 -9.38 1.13 -8.56
CA GLY A 49 -8.10 1.63 -9.04
C GLY A 49 -7.10 1.84 -7.91
N LEU A 50 -7.53 2.44 -6.80
CA LEU A 50 -6.69 2.60 -5.61
C LEU A 50 -6.29 1.26 -4.98
N ILE A 51 -7.24 0.33 -4.82
CA ILE A 51 -6.92 -1.02 -4.30
C ILE A 51 -5.88 -1.71 -5.19
N LYS A 52 -6.05 -1.62 -6.52
CA LYS A 52 -5.12 -2.20 -7.48
C LYS A 52 -3.73 -1.54 -7.37
N ALA A 53 -3.67 -0.22 -7.32
CA ALA A 53 -2.42 0.51 -7.25
C ALA A 53 -1.64 0.26 -5.95
N VAL A 54 -2.35 0.16 -4.81
CA VAL A 54 -1.77 -0.27 -3.53
C VAL A 54 -1.23 -1.69 -3.63
N ARG A 55 -2.01 -2.62 -4.21
CA ARG A 55 -1.57 -4.00 -4.41
C ARG A 55 -0.30 -4.09 -5.26
N GLU A 56 -0.26 -3.42 -6.41
CA GLU A 56 0.92 -3.39 -7.29
C GLU A 56 2.14 -2.83 -6.56
N THR A 57 1.95 -1.78 -5.76
CA THR A 57 3.02 -1.20 -4.95
C THR A 57 3.51 -2.19 -3.89
N CYS A 58 2.60 -2.93 -3.25
CA CYS A 58 2.97 -3.98 -2.29
C CYS A 58 3.72 -5.13 -2.96
N GLU A 59 3.30 -5.60 -4.14
CA GLU A 59 4.02 -6.62 -4.90
C GLU A 59 5.44 -6.16 -5.25
N LEU A 60 5.62 -4.88 -5.63
CA LEU A 60 6.96 -4.31 -5.81
C LEU A 60 7.77 -4.33 -4.51
N GLY A 61 7.14 -4.07 -3.37
CA GLY A 61 7.76 -4.19 -2.05
C GLY A 61 8.21 -5.62 -1.73
N VAL A 62 7.45 -6.63 -2.16
CA VAL A 62 7.83 -8.05 -2.03
C VAL A 62 9.06 -8.36 -2.88
N THR A 63 9.05 -7.98 -4.16
CA THR A 63 10.22 -8.16 -5.05
C THR A 63 11.48 -7.47 -4.52
N LYS A 64 11.32 -6.34 -3.83
CA LYS A 64 12.41 -5.59 -3.19
C LYS A 64 12.80 -6.08 -1.80
N GLY A 65 12.20 -7.16 -1.30
CA GLY A 65 12.51 -7.72 0.02
C GLY A 65 12.06 -6.86 1.22
N LYS A 66 11.09 -5.95 1.02
CA LYS A 66 10.55 -5.07 2.07
C LYS A 66 9.25 -5.58 2.68
N LEU A 67 8.57 -6.44 1.95
CA LEU A 67 7.29 -7.02 2.34
C LEU A 67 7.34 -8.53 2.19
N LYS A 68 6.61 -9.24 3.06
CA LYS A 68 6.32 -10.67 2.88
C LYS A 68 4.83 -10.83 2.59
N ARG A 69 4.52 -11.44 1.45
CA ARG A 69 3.15 -11.75 1.05
C ARG A 69 2.68 -13.04 1.71
N GLN A 70 1.49 -13.02 2.31
CA GLN A 70 0.84 -14.18 2.91
C GLN A 70 -0.63 -14.23 2.52
N ARG A 71 -1.17 -15.44 2.35
CA ARG A 71 -2.61 -15.65 2.17
C ARG A 71 -3.23 -15.91 3.53
N ASP A 72 -4.28 -15.17 3.84
CA ASP A 72 -5.10 -15.39 5.02
C ASP A 72 -6.44 -15.99 4.59
N LYS A 73 -7.00 -16.90 5.39
CA LYS A 73 -8.25 -17.61 5.10
C LYS A 73 -9.48 -16.72 5.29
N ASP A 74 -9.37 -15.71 6.16
CA ASP A 74 -10.47 -14.84 6.57
C ASP A 74 -10.45 -13.49 5.83
N ILE A 75 -9.42 -13.23 5.03
CA ILE A 75 -9.26 -11.99 4.25
C ILE A 75 -9.31 -12.29 2.75
N LYS A 76 -10.19 -11.57 2.04
CA LYS A 76 -10.24 -11.63 0.57
C LYS A 76 -8.98 -11.00 -0.03
N GLY A 77 -8.02 -11.84 -0.41
CA GLY A 77 -6.79 -11.44 -1.10
C GLY A 77 -5.53 -11.85 -0.35
N TYR A 78 -4.47 -11.05 -0.50
CA TYR A 78 -3.21 -11.22 0.22
C TYR A 78 -3.06 -10.16 1.32
N VAL A 79 -2.42 -10.57 2.41
CA VAL A 79 -1.89 -9.71 3.46
C VAL A 79 -0.40 -9.52 3.20
N TYR A 80 0.09 -8.29 3.31
CA TYR A 80 1.51 -7.97 3.11
C TYR A 80 2.11 -7.53 4.44
N HIS A 81 2.98 -8.36 5.00
CA HIS A 81 3.67 -8.08 6.25
C HIS A 81 4.86 -7.17 6.00
N ILE A 82 4.95 -6.09 6.77
CA ILE A 82 6.08 -5.16 6.72
C ILE A 82 7.28 -5.83 7.38
N LEU A 83 8.40 -5.88 6.66
CA LEU A 83 9.65 -6.39 7.18
C LEU A 83 10.44 -5.23 7.79
N ASP A 84 11.16 -5.50 8.87
CA ASP A 84 12.08 -4.55 9.51
C ASP A 84 13.38 -4.42 8.73
#